data_AF-A0A962P166-F1
#
_entry.id   AF-A0A962P166-F1
#
_cell.length_a   1.000
_cell.length_b   1.000
_cell.length_c   1.000
_cell.angle_alpha   90.00
_cell.angle_beta   90.00
_cell.angle_gamma   90.00
#
_symmetry.space_group_name_H-M   'P 1'
#
loop_
_entity.id
_entity.type
_entity.pdbx_description
1 polymer ?
#
loop_
_entity_poly.entity_id
_entity_poly.type
_entity_poly.pdbx_seq_one_letter_code
_entity_poly.pdbx_strand_id
1 'polypeptide(L)'
;MTTASPAQDRPCEHCGIFTIGNLAAQGAWRDITYSPVRDNIWTASEGIYRTIFLEGEKGCIAFDTLTTPGTARAYGAAVGRVFPKKPIHTIVYSHEHLDHCGYAADLAPTADIIAHSYANRVIVARESDGQLPATEVWEGERKSYHMDGCYFELIYPGPTHGDGNVAAYFPQSKVLFMVDTVAAGVGYTYLMDWHLTHYIPVMKRFLSLDWDIFVPGHFWVLNRLQFIEILDFWEHLFEFGQQAIIDGLDPHDWKGLNRYTDEKLGPHYRNQFRYYEYAAMNLSRYMQEYLSGGWGIEGNLKPVTTAL
;
A
#
# COMPACT_ATOMS: atom_id res chain seq x y z
N MET A 1 -11.99 53.27 13.72
CA MET A 1 -12.13 52.45 12.50
C MET A 1 -10.80 51.75 12.27
N THR A 2 -10.64 50.58 12.87
CA THR A 2 -9.48 49.70 12.69
C THR A 2 -9.77 48.84 11.46
N THR A 3 -9.01 49.09 10.40
CA THR A 3 -9.09 48.36 9.13
C THR A 3 -8.57 46.94 9.33
N ALA A 4 -9.46 45.97 9.18
CA ALA A 4 -9.11 44.57 9.10
C ALA A 4 -8.15 44.32 7.93
N SER A 5 -7.07 43.59 8.19
CA SER A 5 -6.20 43.05 7.15
C SER A 5 -6.99 42.03 6.32
N PRO A 6 -6.89 42.03 4.98
CA PRO A 6 -7.51 41.00 4.16
C PRO A 6 -6.82 39.67 4.48
N ALA A 7 -7.62 38.64 4.74
CA ALA A 7 -7.14 37.26 4.80
C ALA A 7 -6.46 36.94 3.47
N GLN A 8 -5.15 36.74 3.48
CA GLN A 8 -4.44 36.18 2.34
C GLN A 8 -4.92 34.74 2.14
N ASP A 9 -5.30 34.44 0.91
CA ASP A 9 -5.61 33.12 0.37
C ASP A 9 -4.67 32.05 0.95
N ARG A 10 -5.25 31.02 1.59
CA ARG A 10 -4.52 29.81 1.93
C ARG A 10 -4.71 28.78 0.82
N PRO A 11 -3.67 28.50 0.02
CA PRO A 11 -3.47 27.18 -0.53
C PRO A 11 -2.33 26.50 0.27
N CYS A 12 -2.60 25.94 1.46
CA CYS A 12 -1.78 24.79 1.91
C CYS A 12 -2.61 23.59 1.51
N GLU A 13 -2.21 22.94 0.42
CA GLU A 13 -2.57 21.54 0.24
C GLU A 13 -1.76 20.76 1.27
N HIS A 14 -2.41 20.44 2.38
CA HIS A 14 -2.11 19.38 3.33
C HIS A 14 -0.63 19.18 3.67
N CYS A 15 -0.19 19.88 4.71
CA CYS A 15 1.17 19.91 5.18
C CYS A 15 1.42 18.72 6.16
N GLY A 16 2.40 17.84 5.86
CA GLY A 16 2.79 16.68 6.70
C GLY A 16 3.83 17.00 7.80
N ILE A 17 4.65 16.01 8.24
CA ILE A 17 5.69 16.15 9.31
C ILE A 17 6.66 17.32 9.04
N PHE A 18 6.86 17.67 7.78
CA PHE A 18 7.57 18.87 7.36
C PHE A 18 6.60 19.86 6.75
N THR A 19 6.79 21.15 7.02
CA THR A 19 6.19 22.21 6.22
C THR A 19 6.85 22.19 4.84
N ILE A 20 6.33 21.36 3.95
CA ILE A 20 6.68 21.41 2.53
C ILE A 20 5.82 22.53 1.96
N GLY A 21 6.41 23.72 1.79
CA GLY A 21 5.75 24.80 1.06
C GLY A 21 5.35 24.30 -0.33
N ASN A 22 4.19 24.73 -0.86
CA ASN A 22 3.57 24.28 -2.12
C ASN A 22 4.29 23.10 -2.78
N LEU A 23 4.02 21.88 -2.29
CA LEU A 23 4.12 20.73 -3.18
C LEU A 23 3.31 21.12 -4.40
N ALA A 24 3.95 21.19 -5.57
CA ALA A 24 3.20 21.23 -6.80
C ALA A 24 2.31 20.01 -6.72
N ALA A 25 1.00 20.23 -6.55
CA ALA A 25 0.01 19.18 -6.68
C ALA A 25 0.44 18.40 -7.92
N GLN A 26 0.83 17.14 -7.76
CA GLN A 26 0.90 16.24 -8.91
C GLN A 26 -0.55 15.92 -9.29
N GLY A 27 -1.28 16.97 -9.63
CA GLY A 27 -2.72 17.00 -9.86
C GLY A 27 -2.96 17.60 -11.23
N ALA A 28 -2.26 17.08 -12.25
CA ALA A 28 -2.93 16.99 -13.52
C ALA A 28 -4.13 16.09 -13.27
N TRP A 29 -5.35 16.60 -13.49
CA TRP A 29 -6.61 15.84 -13.42
C TRP A 29 -6.42 14.49 -14.10
N ARG A 30 -6.14 13.45 -13.31
CA ARG A 30 -6.09 12.07 -13.79
C ARG A 30 -7.47 11.50 -13.54
N ASP A 31 -8.12 11.06 -14.61
CA ASP A 31 -9.36 10.34 -14.48
C ASP A 31 -9.11 9.08 -13.64
N ILE A 32 -9.88 8.94 -12.56
CA ILE A 32 -9.92 7.69 -11.80
C ILE A 32 -10.62 6.66 -12.67
N THR A 33 -9.87 5.64 -13.06
CA THR A 33 -10.43 4.47 -13.73
C THR A 33 -11.00 3.53 -12.69
N TYR A 34 -12.10 2.85 -13.03
CA TYR A 34 -12.71 1.87 -12.14
C TYR A 34 -13.33 0.72 -12.92
N SER A 35 -13.36 -0.46 -12.30
CA SER A 35 -13.95 -1.66 -12.89
C SER A 35 -14.41 -2.63 -11.79
N PRO A 36 -15.43 -3.47 -12.04
CA PRO A 36 -15.79 -4.53 -11.12
C PRO A 36 -14.63 -5.53 -10.98
N VAL A 37 -14.41 -6.03 -9.77
CA VAL A 37 -13.47 -7.14 -9.49
C VAL A 37 -14.26 -8.44 -9.40
N ARG A 38 -15.19 -8.52 -8.44
CA ARG A 38 -16.08 -9.67 -8.22
C ARG A 38 -17.19 -9.26 -7.24
N ASP A 39 -18.40 -9.78 -7.44
CA ASP A 39 -19.58 -9.48 -6.61
C ASP A 39 -19.78 -7.97 -6.41
N ASN A 40 -19.77 -7.49 -5.17
CA ASN A 40 -19.92 -6.08 -4.81
C ASN A 40 -18.58 -5.34 -4.67
N ILE A 41 -17.46 -5.94 -5.07
CA ILE A 41 -16.11 -5.39 -4.96
C ILE A 41 -15.72 -4.73 -6.28
N TRP A 42 -15.32 -3.47 -6.21
CA TRP A 42 -14.80 -2.69 -7.33
C TRP A 42 -13.36 -2.26 -7.06
N THR A 43 -12.58 -2.08 -8.11
CA THR A 43 -11.26 -1.45 -8.02
C THR A 43 -11.30 -0.07 -8.64
N ALA A 44 -10.57 0.86 -8.04
CA ALA A 44 -10.33 2.20 -8.56
C ALA A 44 -8.82 2.41 -8.74
N SER A 45 -8.40 3.16 -9.76
CA SER A 45 -6.99 3.41 -10.03
C SER A 45 -6.71 4.80 -10.54
N GLU A 46 -5.66 5.39 -9.98
CA GLU A 46 -5.02 6.61 -10.45
C GLU A 46 -3.69 6.25 -11.12
N GLY A 47 -3.73 6.06 -12.44
CA GLY A 47 -2.56 5.56 -13.17
C GLY A 47 -2.12 4.20 -12.64
N ILE A 48 -0.99 4.15 -11.93
CA ILE A 48 -0.44 2.91 -11.35
C ILE A 48 -0.86 2.66 -9.90
N TYR A 49 -1.44 3.64 -9.20
CA TYR A 49 -1.96 3.46 -7.84
C TYR A 49 -3.35 2.86 -7.89
N ARG A 50 -3.64 1.91 -7.01
CA ARG A 50 -4.87 1.13 -7.01
C ARG A 50 -5.42 0.97 -5.59
N THR A 51 -6.73 1.05 -5.49
CA THR A 51 -7.47 0.67 -4.28
C THR A 51 -8.75 -0.10 -4.67
N ILE A 52 -9.57 -0.44 -3.68
CA ILE A 52 -10.90 -1.02 -3.83
C ILE A 52 -11.97 -0.19 -3.13
N PHE A 53 -13.22 -0.39 -3.56
CA PHE A 53 -14.41 0.02 -2.81
C PHE A 53 -15.49 -1.05 -2.91
N LEU A 54 -16.36 -1.07 -1.92
CA LEU A 54 -17.46 -2.02 -1.82
C LEU A 54 -18.78 -1.30 -2.01
N GLU A 55 -19.67 -1.89 -2.80
CA GLU A 55 -21.06 -1.52 -2.83
C GLU A 55 -21.80 -2.16 -1.65
N GLY A 56 -22.27 -1.33 -0.71
CA GLY A 56 -23.18 -1.75 0.35
C GLY A 56 -24.65 -1.50 -0.01
N GLU A 57 -25.56 -1.86 0.88
CA GLU A 57 -27.00 -1.66 0.70
C GLU A 57 -27.39 -0.17 0.71
N LYS A 58 -26.84 0.62 1.64
CA LYS A 58 -27.17 2.03 1.85
C LYS A 58 -26.10 2.99 1.32
N GLY A 59 -24.85 2.58 1.33
CA GLY A 59 -23.70 3.40 0.98
C GLY A 59 -22.55 2.58 0.40
N CYS A 60 -21.40 3.22 0.24
CA CYS A 60 -20.16 2.58 -0.19
C CYS A 60 -19.13 2.58 0.93
N ILE A 61 -18.30 1.54 0.96
CA ILE A 61 -17.14 1.44 1.85
C ILE A 61 -15.90 1.62 0.97
N ALA A 62 -15.16 2.70 1.16
CA ALA A 62 -13.92 2.94 0.43
C ALA A 62 -12.75 2.32 1.19
N PHE A 63 -11.78 1.78 0.47
CA PHE A 63 -10.44 1.55 1.01
C PHE A 63 -9.52 2.66 0.51
N ASP A 64 -8.70 3.18 1.42
CA ASP A 64 -7.70 4.23 1.17
C ASP A 64 -8.23 5.52 0.52
N THR A 65 -7.34 6.50 0.31
CA THR A 65 -7.71 7.87 -0.12
C THR A 65 -7.02 8.32 -1.41
N LEU A 66 -6.16 7.48 -2.00
CA LEU A 66 -5.26 7.83 -3.12
C LEU A 66 -4.28 8.96 -2.77
N THR A 67 -3.56 9.46 -3.78
CA THR A 67 -2.25 10.11 -3.63
C THR A 67 -2.28 11.60 -3.33
N THR A 68 -3.41 12.27 -3.57
CA THR A 68 -3.54 13.73 -3.44
C THR A 68 -4.98 14.14 -3.10
N PRO A 69 -5.21 15.38 -2.60
CA PRO A 69 -6.56 15.90 -2.36
C PRO A 69 -7.46 15.86 -3.61
N GLY A 70 -6.88 16.21 -4.76
CA GLY A 70 -7.60 16.19 -6.04
C GLY A 70 -8.02 14.78 -6.47
N THR A 71 -7.14 13.79 -6.27
CA THR A 71 -7.41 12.39 -6.64
C THR A 71 -8.37 11.73 -5.66
N ALA A 72 -8.32 12.09 -4.38
CA ALA A 72 -9.32 11.70 -3.37
C ALA A 72 -10.72 12.20 -3.76
N ARG A 73 -10.88 13.48 -4.13
CA ARG A 73 -12.16 14.00 -4.63
C ARG A 73 -12.60 13.31 -5.93
N ALA A 74 -11.67 13.06 -6.84
CA ALA A 74 -11.96 12.36 -8.09
C ALA A 74 -12.37 10.89 -7.84
N TYR A 75 -11.83 10.26 -6.81
CA TYR A 75 -12.22 8.92 -6.37
C TYR A 75 -13.64 8.92 -5.82
N GLY A 76 -13.98 9.86 -4.93
CA GLY A 76 -15.36 10.06 -4.47
C GLY A 76 -16.32 10.30 -5.63
N ALA A 77 -15.93 11.11 -6.62
CA ALA A 77 -16.72 11.33 -7.83
C ALA A 77 -16.86 10.07 -8.69
N ALA A 78 -15.84 9.22 -8.79
CA ALA A 78 -15.90 7.95 -9.49
C ALA A 78 -16.89 6.99 -8.82
N VAL A 79 -16.81 6.83 -7.49
CA VAL A 79 -17.79 6.06 -6.71
C VAL A 79 -19.21 6.60 -6.92
N GLY A 80 -19.39 7.93 -6.89
CA GLY A 80 -20.68 8.56 -7.15
C GLY A 80 -21.21 8.40 -8.58
N ARG A 81 -20.35 8.18 -9.58
CA ARG A 81 -20.79 7.83 -10.95
C ARG A 81 -21.31 6.40 -11.02
N VAL A 82 -20.67 5.47 -10.31
CA VAL A 82 -21.11 4.07 -10.24
C VAL A 82 -22.38 3.94 -9.39
N PHE A 83 -22.42 4.62 -8.25
CA PHE A 83 -23.51 4.54 -7.27
C PHE A 83 -24.04 5.93 -6.85
N PRO A 84 -24.81 6.62 -7.71
CA PRO A 84 -25.22 8.01 -7.49
C PRO A 84 -26.05 8.30 -6.23
N LYS A 85 -26.60 7.27 -5.58
CA LYS A 85 -27.46 7.39 -4.38
C LYS A 85 -26.82 6.81 -3.12
N LYS A 86 -25.60 6.29 -3.21
CA LYS A 86 -24.91 5.59 -2.12
C LYS A 86 -23.65 6.37 -1.74
N PRO A 87 -23.70 7.23 -0.71
CA PRO A 87 -22.51 7.98 -0.29
C PRO A 87 -21.43 7.04 0.25
N ILE A 88 -20.17 7.47 0.20
CA ILE A 88 -19.12 6.84 0.99
C ILE A 88 -19.38 7.16 2.46
N HIS A 89 -19.67 6.15 3.26
CA HIS A 89 -19.96 6.31 4.70
C HIS A 89 -18.87 5.73 5.59
N THR A 90 -18.00 4.88 5.04
CA THR A 90 -16.84 4.31 5.74
C THR A 90 -15.61 4.33 4.87
N ILE A 91 -14.46 4.67 5.46
CA ILE A 91 -13.13 4.53 4.88
C ILE A 91 -12.36 3.52 5.73
N VAL A 92 -11.75 2.53 5.09
CA VAL A 92 -10.82 1.61 5.72
C VAL A 92 -9.41 1.95 5.26
N TYR A 93 -8.53 2.30 6.20
CA TYR A 93 -7.12 2.49 5.89
C TYR A 93 -6.39 1.15 5.89
N SER A 94 -5.65 0.89 4.82
CA SER A 94 -4.74 -0.24 4.72
C SER A 94 -3.52 -0.05 5.64
N HIS A 95 -2.91 1.13 5.62
CA HIS A 95 -1.73 1.47 6.39
C HIS A 95 -1.50 2.99 6.44
N GLU A 96 -0.47 3.39 7.18
CA GLU A 96 -0.18 4.76 7.57
C GLU A 96 0.54 5.63 6.53
N HIS A 97 0.67 5.22 5.27
CA HIS A 97 1.28 6.09 4.25
C HIS A 97 0.29 7.12 3.70
N LEU A 98 0.80 8.32 3.40
CA LEU A 98 -0.04 9.47 3.06
C LEU A 98 -0.79 9.29 1.75
N ASP A 99 -0.24 8.55 0.80
CA ASP A 99 -0.92 8.18 -0.44
C ASP A 99 -2.02 7.12 -0.26
N HIS A 100 -2.19 6.60 0.95
CA HIS A 100 -3.25 5.66 1.32
C HIS A 100 -4.23 6.23 2.35
N CYS A 101 -3.76 7.02 3.31
CA CYS A 101 -4.60 7.53 4.40
C CYS A 101 -4.59 9.06 4.55
N GLY A 102 -3.91 9.79 3.65
CA GLY A 102 -3.63 11.21 3.84
C GLY A 102 -4.80 12.16 3.56
N TYR A 103 -5.85 11.73 2.85
CA TYR A 103 -6.81 12.66 2.23
C TYR A 103 -8.27 12.28 2.48
N ALA A 104 -8.59 11.72 3.65
CA ALA A 104 -9.97 11.37 4.00
C ALA A 104 -10.89 12.60 4.10
N ALA A 105 -10.35 13.75 4.52
CA ALA A 105 -11.10 15.01 4.54
C ALA A 105 -11.57 15.44 3.14
N ASP A 106 -10.83 15.08 2.09
CA ASP A 106 -11.17 15.34 0.69
C ASP A 106 -12.09 14.27 0.09
N LEU A 107 -11.88 13.00 0.46
CA LEU A 107 -12.66 11.88 -0.05
C LEU A 107 -14.10 11.86 0.49
N ALA A 108 -14.23 11.83 1.82
CA ALA A 108 -15.53 11.74 2.51
C ALA A 108 -15.38 12.22 3.96
N PRO A 109 -15.49 13.54 4.22
CA PRO A 109 -15.14 14.14 5.52
C PRO A 109 -16.04 13.73 6.70
N THR A 110 -17.18 13.11 6.42
CA THR A 110 -18.12 12.62 7.44
C THR A 110 -18.17 11.10 7.54
N ALA A 111 -17.27 10.39 6.84
CA ALA A 111 -17.21 8.93 6.89
C ALA A 111 -16.62 8.47 8.23
N ASP A 112 -17.09 7.34 8.73
CA ASP A 112 -16.37 6.59 9.76
C ASP A 112 -15.06 6.06 9.19
N ILE A 113 -14.01 6.04 10.00
CA ILE A 113 -12.67 5.65 9.57
C ILE A 113 -12.20 4.49 10.44
N ILE A 114 -11.86 3.38 9.79
CA ILE A 114 -11.36 2.17 10.43
C ILE A 114 -9.87 2.04 10.14
N ALA A 115 -9.06 1.84 11.19
CA ALA A 115 -7.63 1.55 11.05
C ALA A 115 -7.11 0.62 12.13
N HIS A 116 -6.07 -0.15 11.80
CA HIS A 116 -5.32 -0.92 12.79
C HIS A 116 -4.59 0.04 13.76
N SER A 117 -4.40 -0.35 15.01
CA SER A 117 -3.82 0.51 16.05
C SER A 117 -2.41 0.99 15.72
N TYR A 118 -1.59 0.17 15.07
CA TYR A 118 -0.26 0.59 14.63
C TYR A 118 -0.32 1.70 13.57
N ALA A 119 -1.16 1.55 12.54
CA ALA A 119 -1.34 2.60 11.55
C ALA A 119 -1.89 3.88 12.20
N ASN A 120 -2.91 3.75 13.06
CA ASN A 120 -3.53 4.92 13.71
C ASN A 120 -2.58 5.66 14.66
N ARG A 121 -1.63 4.97 15.31
CA ARG A 121 -0.60 5.60 16.14
C ARG A 121 0.28 6.53 15.31
N VAL A 122 0.68 6.11 14.11
CA VAL A 122 1.47 6.95 13.20
C VAL A 122 0.63 8.12 12.68
N ILE A 123 -0.62 7.86 12.28
CA ILE A 123 -1.57 8.88 11.81
C ILE A 123 -1.75 9.99 12.86
N VAL A 124 -2.03 9.62 14.11
CA VAL A 124 -2.22 10.57 15.22
C VAL A 124 -0.94 11.33 15.53
N ALA A 125 0.22 10.65 15.54
CA ALA A 125 1.49 11.31 15.82
C ALA A 125 1.94 12.25 14.69
N ARG A 126 1.51 11.98 13.45
CA ARG A 126 1.90 12.76 12.27
C ARG A 126 1.20 14.10 12.19
N GLU A 127 -0.06 14.17 12.61
CA GLU A 127 -0.92 15.38 12.54
C GLU A 127 -0.91 16.05 11.15
N SER A 128 -0.85 15.25 10.07
CA SER A 128 -0.90 15.81 8.73
C SER A 128 -2.28 16.44 8.48
N ASP A 129 -2.30 17.64 7.91
CA ASP A 129 -3.56 18.26 7.52
C ASP A 129 -4.29 17.37 6.50
N GLY A 130 -5.62 17.27 6.56
CA GLY A 130 -6.45 16.39 5.71
C GLY A 130 -6.43 14.89 6.07
N GLN A 131 -5.42 14.44 6.80
CA GLN A 131 -5.29 13.08 7.31
C GLN A 131 -6.14 12.94 8.58
N LEU A 132 -7.36 12.45 8.44
CA LEU A 132 -8.27 12.27 9.57
C LEU A 132 -7.90 10.98 10.36
N PRO A 133 -7.76 11.06 11.70
CA PRO A 133 -7.58 9.87 12.54
C PRO A 133 -8.76 8.90 12.46
N ALA A 134 -8.51 7.64 12.79
CA ALA A 134 -9.56 6.62 12.82
C ALA A 134 -10.62 6.91 13.88
N THR A 135 -11.90 6.78 13.52
CA THR A 135 -13.03 6.81 14.47
C THR A 135 -13.21 5.45 15.14
N GLU A 136 -12.77 4.38 14.48
CA GLU A 136 -12.67 3.03 15.03
C GLU A 136 -11.25 2.49 14.90
N VAL A 137 -10.62 2.19 16.04
CA VAL A 137 -9.32 1.54 16.11
C VAL A 137 -9.50 0.08 16.48
N TRP A 138 -8.81 -0.82 15.77
CA TRP A 138 -8.78 -2.23 16.11
C TRP A 138 -7.36 -2.76 16.33
N GLU A 139 -7.27 -3.89 17.02
CA GLU A 139 -6.01 -4.51 17.43
C GLU A 139 -6.06 -6.02 17.17
N GLY A 140 -4.88 -6.63 17.11
CA GLY A 140 -4.71 -8.07 16.96
C GLY A 140 -4.50 -8.49 15.51
N GLU A 141 -4.44 -9.79 15.28
CA GLU A 141 -4.11 -10.34 13.96
C GLU A 141 -5.28 -10.27 12.98
N ARG A 142 -6.53 -10.34 13.46
CA ARG A 142 -7.70 -10.49 12.59
C ARG A 142 -8.95 -9.88 13.21
N LYS A 143 -9.73 -9.16 12.40
CA LYS A 143 -11.05 -8.63 12.77
C LYS A 143 -12.03 -8.74 11.62
N SER A 144 -13.20 -9.33 11.88
CA SER A 144 -14.27 -9.47 10.89
C SER A 144 -15.27 -8.33 10.96
N TYR A 145 -15.77 -7.91 9.81
CA TYR A 145 -16.77 -6.86 9.67
C TYR A 145 -17.99 -7.39 8.91
N HIS A 146 -19.17 -7.12 9.47
CA HIS A 146 -20.45 -7.22 8.76
C HIS A 146 -21.06 -5.82 8.72
N MET A 147 -20.94 -5.15 7.58
CA MET A 147 -21.30 -3.74 7.46
C MET A 147 -22.05 -3.49 6.17
N ASP A 148 -23.26 -2.96 6.28
CA ASP A 148 -24.08 -2.53 5.13
C ASP A 148 -24.25 -3.63 4.06
N GLY A 149 -24.44 -4.88 4.49
CA GLY A 149 -24.55 -6.05 3.60
C GLY A 149 -23.21 -6.63 3.11
N CYS A 150 -22.09 -5.95 3.37
CA CYS A 150 -20.75 -6.43 3.05
C CYS A 150 -20.18 -7.28 4.20
N TYR A 151 -19.44 -8.33 3.86
CA TYR A 151 -18.60 -9.05 4.81
C TYR A 151 -17.15 -9.11 4.33
N PHE A 152 -16.23 -8.80 5.23
CA PHE A 152 -14.79 -8.90 4.99
C PHE A 152 -14.06 -9.05 6.32
N GLU A 153 -12.79 -9.44 6.22
CA GLU A 153 -11.89 -9.55 7.36
C GLU A 153 -10.67 -8.70 7.13
N LEU A 154 -10.31 -7.89 8.12
CA LEU A 154 -9.03 -7.22 8.15
C LEU A 154 -8.03 -8.11 8.87
N ILE A 155 -6.86 -8.28 8.27
CA ILE A 155 -5.81 -9.18 8.74
C ILE A 155 -4.51 -8.38 8.82
N TYR A 156 -3.96 -8.25 10.03
CA TYR A 156 -2.61 -7.76 10.24
C TYR A 156 -1.66 -8.97 10.28
N PRO A 157 -0.90 -9.23 9.21
CA PRO A 157 -0.14 -10.47 9.09
C PRO A 157 1.20 -10.42 9.85
N GLY A 158 1.53 -9.26 10.43
CA GLY A 158 2.83 -8.90 10.99
C GLY A 158 3.48 -7.75 10.22
N PRO A 159 4.67 -7.29 10.65
CA PRO A 159 5.39 -6.22 9.96
C PRO A 159 5.65 -6.57 8.50
N THR A 160 5.29 -5.67 7.58
CA THR A 160 5.53 -5.85 6.14
C THR A 160 6.02 -4.55 5.52
N HIS A 161 5.16 -3.54 5.41
CA HIS A 161 5.44 -2.19 4.92
C HIS A 161 4.83 -1.22 5.92
N GLY A 162 5.66 -0.36 6.51
CA GLY A 162 5.31 0.32 7.75
C GLY A 162 4.99 -0.65 8.90
N ASP A 163 4.47 -0.09 9.98
CA ASP A 163 4.09 -0.78 11.20
C ASP A 163 2.70 -1.44 11.08
N GLY A 164 1.79 -0.81 10.34
CA GLY A 164 0.36 -1.06 10.43
C GLY A 164 -0.33 -1.66 9.21
N ASN A 165 0.41 -2.15 8.21
CA ASN A 165 -0.20 -2.61 6.96
C ASN A 165 -1.03 -3.90 7.09
N VAL A 166 -2.29 -3.81 6.66
CA VAL A 166 -3.28 -4.87 6.76
C VAL A 166 -3.84 -5.28 5.39
N ALA A 167 -4.23 -6.54 5.30
CA ALA A 167 -4.99 -7.05 4.17
C ALA A 167 -6.49 -7.04 4.47
N ALA A 168 -7.31 -6.85 3.44
CA ALA A 168 -8.74 -7.15 3.45
C ALA A 168 -9.00 -8.45 2.69
N TYR A 169 -9.53 -9.45 3.37
CA TYR A 169 -9.93 -10.73 2.79
C TYR A 169 -11.44 -10.83 2.70
N PHE A 170 -11.93 -11.27 1.54
CA PHE A 170 -13.35 -11.43 1.22
C PHE A 170 -13.62 -12.90 0.93
N PRO A 171 -13.98 -13.73 1.94
CA PRO A 171 -14.02 -15.18 1.77
C PRO A 171 -15.04 -15.67 0.75
N GLN A 172 -16.22 -15.04 0.68
CA GLN A 172 -17.30 -15.40 -0.24
C GLN A 172 -16.90 -15.10 -1.68
N SER A 173 -16.25 -13.96 -1.89
CA SER A 173 -15.75 -13.55 -3.20
C SER A 173 -14.40 -14.18 -3.53
N LYS A 174 -13.69 -14.81 -2.58
CA LYS A 174 -12.33 -15.31 -2.77
C LYS A 174 -11.37 -14.22 -3.31
N VAL A 175 -11.49 -13.01 -2.77
CA VAL A 175 -10.65 -11.85 -3.11
C VAL A 175 -9.78 -11.50 -1.91
N LEU A 176 -8.50 -11.25 -2.16
CA LEU A 176 -7.55 -10.70 -1.20
C LEU A 176 -7.07 -9.34 -1.70
N PHE A 177 -7.18 -8.31 -0.87
CA PHE A 177 -6.64 -6.98 -1.14
C PHE A 177 -5.58 -6.65 -0.11
N MET A 178 -4.38 -6.28 -0.56
CA MET A 178 -3.33 -5.76 0.31
C MET A 178 -2.46 -4.84 -0.52
N VAL A 179 -2.19 -3.65 0.00
CA VAL A 179 -1.38 -2.65 -0.70
C VAL A 179 0.08 -2.75 -0.32
N ASP A 180 0.94 -2.19 -1.17
CA ASP A 180 2.36 -1.91 -0.94
C ASP A 180 3.19 -3.07 -0.40
N THR A 181 2.83 -4.28 -0.84
CA THR A 181 3.55 -5.52 -0.60
C THR A 181 3.78 -6.22 -1.93
N VAL A 182 3.01 -7.26 -2.23
CA VAL A 182 3.10 -7.95 -3.52
C VAL A 182 2.59 -7.02 -4.62
N ALA A 183 3.44 -6.76 -5.61
CA ALA A 183 3.13 -5.96 -6.78
C ALA A 183 3.71 -6.65 -8.02
N ALA A 184 3.07 -6.45 -9.17
CA ALA A 184 3.47 -7.11 -10.41
C ALA A 184 4.94 -6.82 -10.79
N GLY A 185 5.64 -7.84 -11.27
CA GLY A 185 7.04 -7.74 -11.68
C GLY A 185 8.02 -7.87 -10.52
N VAL A 186 9.08 -7.07 -10.54
CA VAL A 186 10.16 -7.13 -9.54
C VAL A 186 9.99 -6.13 -8.38
N GLY A 187 8.78 -5.63 -8.15
CA GLY A 187 8.48 -4.61 -7.14
C GLY A 187 8.36 -3.19 -7.72
N TYR A 188 8.21 -2.20 -6.84
CA TYR A 188 7.97 -0.80 -7.19
C TYR A 188 8.77 0.13 -6.28
N THR A 189 9.64 0.97 -6.83
CA THR A 189 10.49 1.95 -6.08
C THR A 189 11.44 1.32 -5.07
N TYR A 190 12.12 2.14 -4.25
CA TYR A 190 13.22 1.75 -3.35
C TYR A 190 12.75 1.04 -2.07
N LEU A 191 11.43 0.88 -1.85
CA LEU A 191 10.83 0.07 -0.76
C LEU A 191 11.47 0.30 0.62
N MET A 192 11.64 1.57 0.99
CA MET A 192 12.53 2.00 2.09
C MET A 192 12.14 1.40 3.45
N ASP A 193 10.85 1.17 3.65
CA ASP A 193 10.22 0.82 4.91
C ASP A 193 9.57 -0.57 4.90
N TRP A 194 9.99 -1.39 3.97
CA TRP A 194 9.67 -2.81 4.02
C TRP A 194 10.48 -3.50 5.12
N HIS A 195 9.88 -4.42 5.85
CA HIS A 195 10.57 -5.32 6.76
C HIS A 195 11.00 -6.58 6.00
N LEU A 196 12.18 -6.60 5.33
CA LEU A 196 12.52 -7.69 4.40
C LEU A 196 12.64 -9.05 5.07
N THR A 197 13.15 -9.11 6.29
CA THR A 197 13.19 -10.35 7.09
C THR A 197 11.80 -10.94 7.29
N HIS A 198 10.79 -10.09 7.43
CA HIS A 198 9.41 -10.49 7.68
C HIS A 198 8.62 -10.69 6.39
N TYR A 199 8.94 -9.94 5.33
CA TYR A 199 8.15 -9.83 4.12
C TYR A 199 7.72 -11.19 3.56
N ILE A 200 8.67 -12.04 3.14
CA ILE A 200 8.32 -13.31 2.48
C ILE A 200 7.59 -14.27 3.43
N PRO A 201 8.08 -14.55 4.65
CA PRO A 201 7.37 -15.46 5.54
C PRO A 201 5.96 -14.98 5.89
N VAL A 202 5.77 -13.69 6.09
CA VAL A 202 4.47 -13.07 6.40
C VAL A 202 3.54 -13.14 5.19
N MET A 203 4.02 -12.80 3.99
CA MET A 203 3.20 -12.87 2.78
C MET A 203 2.82 -14.32 2.42
N LYS A 204 3.69 -15.30 2.68
CA LYS A 204 3.38 -16.73 2.48
C LYS A 204 2.22 -17.21 3.37
N ARG A 205 1.94 -16.56 4.51
CA ARG A 205 0.81 -16.92 5.38
C ARG A 205 -0.53 -16.79 4.65
N PHE A 206 -0.67 -15.80 3.76
CA PHE A 206 -1.89 -15.62 2.95
C PHE A 206 -2.18 -16.79 2.01
N LEU A 207 -1.19 -17.65 1.71
CA LEU A 207 -1.41 -18.89 0.95
C LEU A 207 -2.18 -19.96 1.73
N SER A 208 -2.50 -19.74 3.00
CA SER A 208 -3.44 -20.58 3.76
C SER A 208 -4.90 -20.22 3.56
N LEU A 209 -5.19 -19.01 3.05
CA LEU A 209 -6.54 -18.54 2.76
C LEU A 209 -7.00 -18.97 1.35
N ASP A 210 -8.31 -19.16 1.18
CA ASP A 210 -8.97 -19.58 -0.06
C ASP A 210 -9.37 -18.37 -0.92
N TRP A 211 -8.39 -17.79 -1.61
CA TRP A 211 -8.57 -16.69 -2.58
C TRP A 211 -8.02 -17.04 -3.96
N ASP A 212 -8.68 -16.50 -4.99
CA ASP A 212 -8.29 -16.65 -6.40
C ASP A 212 -7.69 -15.36 -6.97
N ILE A 213 -8.22 -14.22 -6.50
CA ILE A 213 -7.90 -12.88 -7.01
C ILE A 213 -7.17 -12.11 -5.92
N PHE A 214 -6.00 -11.59 -6.26
CA PHE A 214 -5.24 -10.66 -5.44
C PHE A 214 -5.25 -9.26 -6.06
N VAL A 215 -5.74 -8.27 -5.33
CA VAL A 215 -5.76 -6.87 -5.73
C VAL A 215 -4.62 -6.14 -5.01
N PRO A 216 -3.53 -5.78 -5.71
CA PRO A 216 -2.43 -5.02 -5.10
C PRO A 216 -2.74 -3.51 -5.03
N GLY A 217 -1.90 -2.77 -4.29
CA GLY A 217 -1.89 -1.31 -4.27
C GLY A 217 -1.30 -0.67 -5.55
N HIS A 218 -0.57 -1.45 -6.36
CA HIS A 218 0.04 -0.97 -7.59
C HIS A 218 -0.17 -1.89 -8.79
N PHE A 219 -0.26 -1.28 -9.98
CA PHE A 219 -0.36 -1.94 -11.27
C PHE A 219 -1.68 -2.72 -11.47
N TRP A 220 -1.64 -4.00 -11.83
CA TRP A 220 -2.81 -4.80 -12.20
C TRP A 220 -3.09 -5.93 -11.20
N VAL A 221 -4.33 -6.40 -11.23
CA VAL A 221 -4.82 -7.53 -10.41
C VAL A 221 -4.07 -8.81 -10.78
N LEU A 222 -3.71 -9.58 -9.76
CA LEU A 222 -2.94 -10.82 -9.88
C LEU A 222 -3.81 -12.02 -9.53
N ASN A 223 -3.41 -13.18 -10.03
CA ASN A 223 -3.92 -14.47 -9.55
C ASN A 223 -2.94 -15.09 -8.53
N ARG A 224 -3.35 -16.21 -7.94
CA ARG A 224 -2.55 -16.94 -6.94
C ARG A 224 -1.19 -17.41 -7.44
N LEU A 225 -1.08 -17.84 -8.69
CA LEU A 225 0.19 -18.28 -9.27
C LEU A 225 1.16 -17.10 -9.37
N GLN A 226 0.69 -15.97 -9.91
CA GLN A 226 1.52 -14.76 -10.04
C GLN A 226 1.98 -14.23 -8.68
N PHE A 227 1.13 -14.29 -7.66
CA PHE A 227 1.52 -13.94 -6.29
C PHE A 227 2.67 -14.82 -5.80
N ILE A 228 2.61 -16.13 -6.02
CA ILE A 228 3.68 -17.07 -5.65
C ILE A 228 4.97 -16.76 -6.44
N GLU A 229 4.87 -16.58 -7.75
CA GLU A 229 6.03 -16.26 -8.61
C GLU A 229 6.76 -14.97 -8.16
N ILE A 230 6.01 -13.97 -7.67
CA ILE A 230 6.59 -12.74 -7.13
C ILE A 230 7.30 -13.02 -5.80
N LEU A 231 6.72 -13.84 -4.91
CA LEU A 231 7.39 -14.22 -3.67
C LEU A 231 8.66 -15.03 -3.92
N ASP A 232 8.63 -15.94 -4.91
CA ASP A 232 9.80 -16.73 -5.32
C ASP A 232 10.90 -15.83 -5.89
N PHE A 233 10.55 -14.80 -6.67
CA PHE A 233 11.52 -13.79 -7.11
C PHE A 233 12.19 -13.08 -5.93
N TRP A 234 11.40 -12.62 -4.95
CA TRP A 234 11.96 -11.94 -3.77
C TRP A 234 12.84 -12.86 -2.93
N GLU A 235 12.46 -14.14 -2.79
CA GLU A 235 13.24 -15.14 -2.05
C GLU A 235 14.60 -15.34 -2.70
N HIS A 236 14.61 -15.54 -4.01
CA HIS A 236 15.85 -15.65 -4.77
C HIS A 236 16.65 -14.33 -4.75
N LEU A 237 16.01 -13.16 -4.81
CA LEU A 237 16.72 -11.87 -4.71
C LEU A 237 17.46 -11.73 -3.37
N PHE A 238 16.88 -12.23 -2.27
CA PHE A 238 17.54 -12.18 -0.96
C PHE A 238 18.77 -13.10 -0.90
N GLU A 239 18.65 -14.33 -1.42
CA GLU A 239 19.80 -15.24 -1.55
C GLU A 239 20.88 -14.65 -2.46
N PHE A 240 20.46 -14.08 -3.59
CA PHE A 240 21.33 -13.41 -4.55
C PHE A 240 22.04 -12.19 -3.94
N GLY A 241 21.38 -11.45 -3.05
CA GLY A 241 21.96 -10.33 -2.32
C GLY A 241 23.05 -10.74 -1.34
N GLN A 242 22.88 -11.84 -0.63
CA GLN A 242 23.95 -12.41 0.21
C GLN A 242 25.15 -12.83 -0.66
N GLN A 243 24.89 -13.44 -1.81
CA GLN A 243 25.96 -13.80 -2.75
C GLN A 243 26.68 -12.55 -3.30
N ALA A 244 25.97 -11.48 -3.61
CA ALA A 244 26.58 -10.22 -4.06
C ALA A 244 27.53 -9.62 -3.01
N ILE A 245 27.17 -9.72 -1.72
CA ILE A 245 28.05 -9.31 -0.61
C ILE A 245 29.30 -10.20 -0.54
N ILE A 246 29.14 -11.53 -0.66
CA ILE A 246 30.25 -12.49 -0.68
C ILE A 246 31.20 -12.21 -1.86
N ASP A 247 30.65 -11.85 -3.01
CA ASP A 247 31.40 -11.49 -4.22
C ASP A 247 32.10 -10.11 -4.11
N GLY A 248 31.91 -9.39 -3.00
CA GLY A 248 32.56 -8.11 -2.72
C GLY A 248 31.94 -6.91 -3.45
N LEU A 249 30.67 -7.01 -3.83
CA LEU A 249 29.98 -5.90 -4.49
C LEU A 249 29.68 -4.76 -3.51
N ASP A 250 29.96 -3.53 -3.92
CA ASP A 250 29.60 -2.33 -3.17
C ASP A 250 28.11 -2.00 -3.39
N PRO A 251 27.25 -1.96 -2.35
CA PRO A 251 25.84 -1.62 -2.50
C PRO A 251 25.60 -0.18 -2.99
N HIS A 252 26.63 0.68 -3.00
CA HIS A 252 26.57 2.04 -3.52
C HIS A 252 27.09 2.17 -4.96
N ASP A 253 27.73 1.13 -5.53
CA ASP A 253 28.16 1.13 -6.93
C ASP A 253 26.99 0.78 -7.85
N TRP A 254 26.19 1.80 -8.20
CA TRP A 254 25.05 1.64 -9.09
C TRP A 254 25.40 0.99 -10.44
N LYS A 255 26.56 1.33 -11.01
CA LYS A 255 26.97 0.75 -12.30
C LYS A 255 27.36 -0.72 -12.13
N GLY A 256 28.07 -1.05 -11.06
CA GLY A 256 28.42 -2.43 -10.70
C GLY A 256 27.19 -3.29 -10.48
N LEU A 257 26.24 -2.80 -9.67
CA LEU A 257 24.96 -3.46 -9.40
C LEU A 257 24.17 -3.76 -10.67
N ASN A 258 24.03 -2.80 -11.58
CA ASN A 258 23.31 -3.01 -12.84
C ASN A 258 23.96 -4.07 -13.73
N ARG A 259 25.31 -4.07 -13.83
CA ARG A 259 26.01 -5.12 -14.59
C ARG A 259 25.82 -6.48 -13.91
N TYR A 260 25.99 -6.53 -12.60
CA TYR A 260 25.88 -7.76 -11.82
C TYR A 260 24.48 -8.38 -11.91
N THR A 261 23.42 -7.57 -11.79
CA THR A 261 22.05 -8.07 -11.95
C THR A 261 21.76 -8.48 -13.38
N ASP A 262 22.16 -7.73 -14.41
CA ASP A 262 21.89 -8.14 -15.80
C ASP A 262 22.59 -9.46 -16.17
N GLU A 263 23.86 -9.61 -15.77
CA GLU A 263 24.67 -10.79 -16.06
C GLU A 263 24.23 -12.04 -15.29
N LYS A 264 23.97 -11.91 -13.98
CA LYS A 264 23.76 -13.08 -13.10
C LYS A 264 22.30 -13.35 -12.73
N LEU A 265 21.50 -12.32 -12.51
CA LEU A 265 20.07 -12.47 -12.17
C LEU A 265 19.18 -12.41 -13.43
N GLY A 266 19.63 -11.66 -14.44
CA GLY A 266 18.92 -11.41 -15.69
C GLY A 266 18.58 -12.68 -16.47
N PRO A 267 19.41 -13.73 -16.54
CA PRO A 267 19.05 -14.98 -17.23
C PRO A 267 17.73 -15.60 -16.76
N HIS A 268 17.32 -15.34 -15.50
CA HIS A 268 16.10 -15.86 -14.92
C HIS A 268 14.92 -14.86 -14.97
N TYR A 269 15.19 -13.56 -14.83
CA TYR A 269 14.12 -12.58 -14.57
C TYR A 269 14.08 -11.37 -15.50
N ARG A 270 14.94 -11.24 -16.52
CA ARG A 270 14.94 -10.04 -17.39
C ARG A 270 13.63 -9.75 -18.12
N ASN A 271 12.77 -10.77 -18.25
CA ASN A 271 11.45 -10.63 -18.85
C ASN A 271 10.37 -10.18 -17.84
N GLN A 272 10.70 -10.13 -16.54
CA GLN A 272 9.79 -9.63 -15.52
C GLN A 272 9.54 -8.14 -15.71
N PHE A 273 8.32 -7.72 -15.42
CA PHE A 273 7.91 -6.33 -15.55
C PHE A 273 8.82 -5.42 -14.71
N ARG A 274 9.35 -4.37 -15.36
CA ARG A 274 10.25 -3.35 -14.78
C ARG A 274 11.57 -3.89 -14.21
N TYR A 275 12.05 -5.04 -14.69
CA TYR A 275 13.32 -5.63 -14.25
C TYR A 275 14.49 -4.64 -14.25
N TYR A 276 14.75 -4.00 -15.40
CA TYR A 276 15.88 -3.07 -15.56
C TYR A 276 15.75 -1.77 -14.76
N GLU A 277 14.54 -1.45 -14.29
CA GLU A 277 14.31 -0.25 -13.49
C GLU A 277 14.61 -0.51 -12.02
N TYR A 278 14.29 -1.71 -11.53
CA TYR A 278 14.19 -1.97 -10.09
C TYR A 278 15.04 -3.12 -9.56
N ALA A 279 15.47 -4.09 -10.38
CA ALA A 279 16.23 -5.24 -9.86
C ALA A 279 17.55 -4.84 -9.18
N ALA A 280 18.34 -3.97 -9.80
CA ALA A 280 19.58 -3.45 -9.21
C ALA A 280 19.34 -2.60 -7.96
N MET A 281 18.22 -1.88 -7.93
CA MET A 281 17.83 -1.04 -6.80
C MET A 281 17.41 -1.88 -5.60
N ASN A 282 16.61 -2.92 -5.83
CA ASN A 282 16.15 -3.82 -4.80
C ASN A 282 17.30 -4.67 -4.25
N LEU A 283 18.26 -5.06 -5.10
CA LEU A 283 19.51 -5.67 -4.68
C LEU A 283 20.31 -4.73 -3.75
N SER A 284 20.54 -3.49 -4.18
CA SER A 284 21.26 -2.48 -3.38
C SER A 284 20.60 -2.28 -2.01
N ARG A 285 19.26 -2.16 -2.01
CA ARG A 285 18.50 -1.98 -0.78
C ARG A 285 18.61 -3.20 0.13
N TYR A 286 18.48 -4.42 -0.41
CA TYR A 286 18.63 -5.65 0.38
C TYR A 286 20.01 -5.72 1.03
N MET A 287 21.06 -5.45 0.25
CA MET A 287 22.43 -5.49 0.74
C MET A 287 22.64 -4.47 1.88
N GLN A 288 22.08 -3.26 1.74
CA GLN A 288 22.17 -2.24 2.79
C GLN A 288 21.42 -2.66 4.05
N GLU A 289 20.23 -3.24 3.94
CA GLU A 289 19.51 -3.79 5.09
C GLU A 289 20.30 -4.89 5.79
N TYR A 290 20.83 -5.85 5.02
CA TYR A 290 21.61 -6.96 5.57
C TYR A 290 22.86 -6.48 6.32
N LEU A 291 23.55 -5.47 5.79
CA LEU A 291 24.79 -4.94 6.39
C LEU A 291 24.54 -4.00 7.58
N SER A 292 23.39 -3.33 7.63
CA SER A 292 23.06 -2.34 8.67
C SER A 292 22.17 -2.87 9.79
N GLY A 293 21.50 -4.01 9.57
CA GLY A 293 20.46 -4.52 10.47
C GLY A 293 19.09 -3.88 10.24
N GLY A 294 18.89 -3.10 9.18
CA GLY A 294 17.58 -2.59 8.77
C GLY A 294 16.84 -1.80 9.85
N TRP A 295 15.58 -2.18 10.09
CA TRP A 295 14.65 -1.58 11.05
C TRP A 295 14.97 -1.88 12.52
N GLY A 296 16.24 -2.08 12.89
CA GLY A 296 16.62 -2.35 14.28
C GLY A 296 15.98 -3.63 14.82
N ILE A 297 15.39 -3.58 16.02
CA ILE A 297 14.85 -4.79 16.67
C ILE A 297 13.67 -5.33 15.86
N GLU A 298 12.77 -4.45 15.45
CA GLU A 298 11.50 -4.76 14.78
C GLU A 298 11.71 -5.51 13.46
N GLY A 299 12.75 -5.16 12.70
CA GLY A 299 13.12 -5.85 11.45
C GLY A 299 13.89 -7.16 11.62
N ASN A 300 14.34 -7.49 12.83
CA ASN A 300 15.18 -8.67 13.11
C ASN A 300 14.51 -9.69 14.05
N LEU A 301 13.26 -9.46 14.44
CA LEU A 301 12.48 -10.46 15.17
C LEU A 301 12.19 -11.66 14.26
N LYS A 302 11.97 -12.83 14.87
CA LYS A 302 11.53 -14.00 14.10
C LYS A 302 10.10 -13.74 13.62
N PRO A 303 9.82 -13.78 12.30
CA PRO A 303 8.48 -13.61 11.81
C PRO A 303 7.59 -14.78 12.25
N VAL A 304 6.32 -14.48 12.50
CA VAL A 304 5.29 -15.50 12.69
C VAL A 304 5.04 -16.17 11.33
N THR A 305 5.07 -17.50 11.30
CA THR A 305 4.91 -18.29 10.07
C THR A 305 3.72 -19.25 10.11
N THR A 306 2.91 -19.19 11.18
CA THR A 306 1.68 -19.96 11.30
C THR A 306 0.64 -19.49 10.27
N ALA A 307 -0.21 -20.41 9.82
CA ALA A 307 -1.36 -20.09 8.95
C ALA A 307 -2.29 -19.03 9.58
N LEU A 308 -3.07 -18.34 8.73
CA LEU A 308 -4.04 -17.30 9.09
C LEU A 308 -5.45 -17.84 9.33
#